data_AF-A0A529MD12-F1
#
_entry.id   AF-A0A529MD12-F1
#
_cell.length_a   1.000
_cell.length_b   1.000
_cell.length_c   1.000
_cell.angle_alpha   90.00
_cell.angle_beta   90.00
_cell.angle_gamma   90.00
#
_symmetry.space_group_name_H-M   'P 1'
#
loop_
_entity.id
_entity.type
_entity.pdbx_description
1 polymer ?
#
loop_
_entity_poly.entity_id
_entity_poly.type
_entity_poly.pdbx_seq_one_letter_code
_entity_poly.pdbx_strand_id
1 'polypeptide(L)' 'MSGDQTMLRHPRPIQPAPPFPEAEHRERLARARQAFAEAKLDALVCVTPEHLNHLAGFEGHTRFHAPSSCLRRY' A
#
# COMPACT_ATOMS: atom_id res chain seq x y z
N MET A 1 44.24 4.30 -4.65
CA MET A 1 43.41 5.51 -4.73
C MET A 1 42.12 5.25 -3.97
N SER A 2 42.00 5.84 -2.78
CA SER A 2 40.82 5.66 -1.93
C SER A 2 39.73 6.58 -2.46
N GLY A 3 38.76 6.01 -3.19
CA GLY A 3 37.59 6.74 -3.64
C GLY A 3 36.76 7.14 -2.43
N ASP A 4 36.64 8.44 -2.23
CA ASP A 4 35.91 9.09 -1.16
C ASP A 4 34.42 8.68 -1.23
N GLN A 5 34.05 7.61 -0.53
CA GLN A 5 32.67 7.20 -0.30
C GLN A 5 32.03 8.06 0.78
N THR A 6 32.23 9.37 0.72
CA THR A 6 31.46 10.34 1.51
C THR A 6 30.07 10.45 0.90
N MET A 7 29.29 9.39 1.13
CA MET A 7 27.94 9.47 1.68
C MET A 7 27.18 10.71 1.23
N LEU A 8 26.68 10.68 -0.02
CA LEU A 8 25.45 11.39 -0.38
C LEU A 8 24.31 10.77 0.45
N ARG A 9 24.27 11.10 1.74
CA ARG A 9 23.10 10.89 2.60
C ARG A 9 22.05 11.86 2.11
N HIS A 10 21.36 11.48 1.04
CA HIS A 10 20.08 12.09 0.73
C HIS A 10 19.19 11.87 1.96
N PRO A 11 18.66 12.95 2.58
CA PRO A 11 17.71 12.78 3.67
C PRO A 11 16.59 11.87 3.15
N ARG A 12 16.22 10.86 3.94
CA ARG A 12 15.07 10.03 3.58
C ARG A 12 13.89 10.98 3.40
N PRO A 13 13.16 10.91 2.28
CA PRO A 13 11.98 11.73 2.11
C PRO A 13 11.07 11.48 3.31
N ILE A 14 10.65 12.56 3.95
CA ILE A 14 9.69 12.52 5.04
C ILE A 14 8.44 11.87 4.44
N GLN A 15 7.98 10.77 5.01
CA GLN A 15 6.79 10.10 4.50
C GLN A 15 5.64 11.13 4.52
N PRO A 16 4.97 11.36 3.38
CA PRO A 16 3.92 12.37 3.33
C PRO A 16 2.81 12.01 4.33
N ALA A 17 2.11 13.03 4.83
CA ALA A 17 0.90 12.80 5.60
C ALA A 17 -0.10 12.03 4.73
N PRO A 18 -0.93 11.16 5.33
CA PRO A 18 -1.96 10.42 4.58
C PRO A 18 -2.86 11.41 3.81
N PRO A 19 -3.35 11.01 2.63
CA PRO A 19 -4.03 11.91 1.71
C PRO A 19 -5.36 12.44 2.24
N PHE A 20 -5.98 11.72 3.19
CA PHE A 20 -7.26 12.08 3.80
C PHE A 20 -7.22 11.90 5.32
N PRO A 21 -8.08 12.61 6.07
CA PRO A 21 -8.28 12.34 7.49
C PRO A 21 -8.86 10.93 7.72
N GLU A 22 -8.60 10.36 8.91
CA GLU A 22 -9.12 9.03 9.26
C GLU A 22 -10.65 8.93 9.15
N ALA A 23 -11.37 9.99 9.53
CA ALA A 23 -12.83 10.04 9.44
C ALA A 23 -13.33 9.80 8.01
N GLU A 24 -12.64 10.37 7.02
CA GLU A 24 -13.02 10.23 5.61
C GLU A 24 -12.78 8.80 5.10
N HIS A 25 -11.70 8.15 5.53
CA HIS A 25 -11.47 6.74 5.23
C HIS A 25 -12.56 5.84 5.83
N ARG A 26 -13.01 6.13 7.05
CA ARG A 26 -14.12 5.39 7.68
C ARG A 26 -15.42 5.55 6.89
N GLU A 27 -15.74 6.75 6.41
CA GLU A 27 -16.91 7.01 5.57
C GLU A 27 -16.83 6.28 4.21
N ARG A 28 -15.66 6.29 3.57
CA ARG A 28 -15.40 5.54 2.32
C ARG A 28 -15.60 4.04 2.55
N LEU A 29 -15.06 3.50 3.64
CA LEU A 29 -15.23 2.09 3.99
C LEU A 29 -16.69 1.73 4.30
N ALA A 30 -17.42 2.61 5.00
CA ALA A 30 -18.84 2.41 5.30
C ALA A 30 -19.68 2.33 4.01
N ARG A 31 -19.44 3.25 3.06
CA ARG A 31 -20.10 3.23 1.74
C ARG A 31 -19.78 1.95 0.96
N ALA A 32 -18.53 1.51 0.97
CA ALA A 32 -18.15 0.25 0.33
C ALA A 32 -18.88 -0.95 0.95
N ARG A 33 -18.94 -1.02 2.29
CA ARG A 33 -19.67 -2.08 3.01
C ARG A 33 -21.16 -2.09 2.65
N GLN A 34 -21.79 -0.92 2.51
CA GLN A 34 -23.18 -0.84 2.09
C GLN A 34 -23.36 -1.39 0.67
N ALA A 35 -22.51 -1.01 -0.27
CA ALA A 35 -22.56 -1.53 -1.64
C ALA A 35 -22.36 -3.06 -1.68
N PHE A 36 -21.51 -3.63 -0.83
CA PHE A 36 -21.34 -5.09 -0.72
C PHE A 36 -22.56 -5.78 -0.12
N ALA A 37 -23.19 -5.17 0.89
CA ALA A 37 -24.44 -5.68 1.46
C ALA A 37 -25.56 -5.71 0.41
N GLU A 38 -25.70 -4.64 -0.39
CA GLU A 38 -26.65 -4.56 -1.49
C GLU A 38 -26.38 -5.62 -2.58
N ALA A 39 -25.09 -5.91 -2.84
CA ALA A 39 -24.65 -6.94 -3.76
C ALA A 39 -24.71 -8.38 -3.19
N LYS A 40 -25.11 -8.56 -1.92
CA LYS A 40 -25.10 -9.85 -1.19
C LYS A 40 -23.71 -10.51 -1.17
N LEU A 41 -22.67 -9.72 -0.97
CA LEU A 41 -21.30 -10.18 -0.80
C LEU A 41 -20.91 -10.12 0.68
N ASP A 42 -20.50 -11.26 1.24
CA ASP A 42 -20.11 -11.36 2.65
C ASP A 42 -18.68 -10.85 2.90
N ALA A 43 -17.83 -10.85 1.87
CA ALA A 43 -16.42 -10.47 2.00
C ALA A 43 -15.86 -9.83 0.72
N LEU A 44 -14.85 -8.95 0.91
CA LEU A 44 -14.03 -8.37 -0.14
C LEU A 44 -12.56 -8.58 0.20
N VAL A 45 -11.76 -9.00 -0.79
CA VAL A 45 -10.30 -8.94 -0.73
C VAL A 45 -9.82 -7.82 -1.66
N CYS A 46 -9.20 -6.79 -1.08
CA CYS A 46 -8.66 -5.65 -1.82
C CYS A 46 -7.16 -5.85 -2.08
N VAL A 47 -6.77 -5.96 -3.36
CA VAL A 47 -5.40 -6.30 -3.76
C VAL A 47 -4.65 -5.16 -4.44
N THR A 48 -5.37 -4.19 -5.01
CA THR A 48 -4.74 -3.07 -5.71
C THR A 48 -4.28 -2.01 -4.71
N PRO A 49 -3.01 -1.57 -4.76
CA PRO A 49 -2.50 -0.55 -3.85
C PRO A 49 -3.33 0.74 -3.83
N GLU A 50 -3.89 1.13 -4.97
CA GLU A 50 -4.69 2.34 -5.13
C GLU A 50 -6.01 2.25 -4.33
N HIS A 51 -6.66 1.08 -4.33
CA HIS A 51 -7.87 0.87 -3.55
C HIS A 51 -7.57 0.73 -2.06
N LEU A 52 -6.42 0.15 -1.69
CA LEU A 52 -5.96 0.12 -0.30
C LEU A 52 -5.66 1.52 0.23
N ASN A 53 -5.05 2.37 -0.59
CA ASN A 53 -4.84 3.78 -0.26
C ASN A 53 -6.17 4.51 -0.07
N HIS A 54 -7.11 4.31 -0.99
CA HIS A 54 -8.43 4.95 -0.93
C HIS A 54 -9.26 4.54 0.30
N LEU A 55 -9.31 3.24 0.60
CA LEU A 55 -10.18 2.68 1.64
C LEU A 55 -9.55 2.74 3.04
N ALA A 56 -8.22 2.57 3.13
CA ALA A 56 -7.53 2.38 4.40
C ALA A 56 -6.32 3.31 4.58
N GLY A 57 -6.03 4.21 3.63
CA GLY A 57 -4.90 5.13 3.71
C GLY A 57 -3.54 4.44 3.58
N PHE A 58 -3.51 3.18 3.13
CA PHE A 58 -2.25 2.46 2.97
C PHE A 58 -1.43 3.07 1.84
N GLU A 59 -0.25 3.57 2.18
CA GLU A 59 0.76 4.04 1.22
C GLU A 59 2.08 3.34 1.55
N GLY A 60 2.47 2.40 0.68
CA GLY A 60 3.69 1.66 0.86
C GLY A 60 4.09 0.89 -0.38
N HIS A 61 5.37 0.93 -0.72
CA HIS A 61 5.97 0.03 -1.69
C HIS A 61 6.41 -1.25 -0.98
N THR A 62 5.62 -2.32 -1.11
CA THR A 62 6.06 -3.67 -0.74
C THR A 62 6.93 -4.24 -1.85
N ARG A 63 8.23 -4.40 -1.57
CA ARG A 63 9.13 -5.21 -2.41
C ARG A 63 9.06 -6.65 -1.95
N PHE A 64 8.46 -7.51 -2.78
CA PHE A 64 8.59 -8.94 -2.61
C PHE A 64 9.95 -9.38 -3.15
N HIS A 65 10.89 -9.67 -2.24
CA HIS A 65 12.06 -10.45 -2.61
C HIS A 65 11.63 -11.90 -2.77
N ALA A 66 11.24 -12.30 -3.97
CA ALA A 66 11.14 -13.71 -4.30
C ALA A 66 12.57 -14.28 -4.31
N PRO A 67 12.92 -15.26 -3.46
CA PRO A 67 14.15 -16.00 -3.64
C PRO A 67 14.12 -16.63 -5.02
N SER A 68 15.20 -16.48 -5.79
CA SER A 68 15.34 -17.09 -7.13
C SER A 68 15.15 -18.62 -7.11
N SER A 69 15.23 -19.26 -5.94
CA SER A 69 14.95 -20.68 -5.74
C SER A 69 13.46 -21.06 -5.85
N CYS A 70 12.53 -20.09 -5.80
CA CYS A 70 11.09 -20.36 -5.87
C CYS A 70 10.52 -20.35 -7.30
N LEU A 71 11.32 -19.94 -8.29
CA LEU A 71 10.92 -19.99 -9.70
C LEU A 71 11.10 -21.42 -10.25
N ARG A 72 10.25 -22.35 -9.80
CA ARG A 72 10.10 -23.63 -10.48
C ARG A 72 9.31 -23.38 -11.77
N ARG A 73 10.02 -23.28 -12.89
CA ARG A 73 9.44 -23.23 -14.23
C ARG A 73 8.65 -24.53 -14.45
N TYR A 74 7.36 -24.41 -14.72
CA TYR A 74 6.57 -25.46 -15.36
C TYR A 74 6.87 -25.45 -16.86
#